data_AF-A0A1Y0CYY8-F1
#
_entry.id   AF-A0A1Y0CYY8-F1
#
_cell.length_a   1.000
_cell.length_b   1.000
_cell.length_c   1.000
_cell.angle_alpha   90.00
_cell.angle_beta   90.00
_cell.angle_gamma   90.00
#
_symmetry.space_group_name_H-M   'P 1'
#
loop_
_entity.id
_entity.type
_entity.pdbx_description
1 polymer ?
#
loop_
_entity_poly.entity_id
_entity_poly.type
_entity_poly.pdbx_seq_one_letter_code
_entity_poly.pdbx_strand_id
1 'polypeptide(L)'
;MQSGEKVKNSFFSLLGKSMRLLHEAEHTDDNFLKRCLVTSSILTSIYCLEAASNSILEALDEKVSEKDYHLLEKFELVLLNNTDNKIDKGCKEYQSVKRLIQLRNESVHSKVYSKK
;
A
#
# COMPACT_ATOMS: atom_id res chain seq x y z
N MET A 1 -23.99 6.86 -22.29
CA MET A 1 -22.82 7.15 -21.44
C MET A 1 -23.10 6.58 -20.06
N GLN A 2 -22.43 5.50 -19.65
CA GLN A 2 -22.51 5.04 -18.26
C GLN A 2 -21.76 6.08 -17.42
N SER A 3 -22.47 6.79 -16.53
CA SER A 3 -21.82 7.59 -15.50
C SER A 3 -21.15 6.61 -14.54
N GLY A 4 -19.84 6.41 -14.69
CA GLY A 4 -19.08 5.67 -13.70
C GLY A 4 -19.24 6.38 -12.36
N GLU A 5 -19.76 5.69 -11.35
CA GLU A 5 -19.67 6.17 -9.98
C GLU A 5 -18.20 6.47 -9.70
N LYS A 6 -17.88 7.71 -9.34
CA LYS A 6 -16.57 8.02 -8.75
C LYS A 6 -16.50 7.25 -7.45
N VAL A 7 -15.84 6.09 -7.46
CA VAL A 7 -15.50 5.35 -6.26
C VAL A 7 -14.72 6.31 -5.36
N LYS A 8 -15.34 6.76 -4.26
CA LYS A 8 -14.70 7.71 -3.34
C LYS A 8 -13.37 7.13 -2.87
N ASN A 9 -12.29 7.90 -3.03
CA ASN A 9 -11.00 7.55 -2.48
C ASN A 9 -11.17 7.23 -0.98
N SER A 10 -10.76 6.02 -0.60
CA SER A 10 -10.95 5.49 0.76
C SER A 10 -9.69 5.58 1.61
N PHE A 11 -8.66 6.34 1.19
CA PHE A 11 -7.36 6.43 1.84
C PHE A 11 -7.47 6.70 3.34
N PHE A 12 -8.05 7.83 3.76
CA PHE A 12 -8.10 8.19 5.18
C PHE A 12 -8.87 7.19 6.03
N SER A 13 -9.95 6.61 5.49
CA SER A 13 -10.73 5.57 6.16
C SER A 13 -9.91 4.29 6.34
N LEU A 14 -9.18 3.86 5.31
CA LEU A 14 -8.32 2.67 5.36
C LEU A 14 -7.12 2.89 6.29
N LEU A 15 -6.52 4.08 6.27
CA LEU A 15 -5.43 4.44 7.18
C LEU A 15 -5.89 4.39 8.65
N GLY A 16 -7.05 5.00 8.95
CA GLY A 16 -7.61 4.94 10.31
C GLY A 16 -7.86 3.50 10.78
N LYS A 17 -8.35 2.64 9.88
CA LYS A 17 -8.53 1.21 10.16
C LYS A 17 -7.20 0.49 10.39
N SER A 18 -6.18 0.73 9.58
CA SER A 18 -4.88 0.08 9.75
C SER A 18 -4.21 0.48 11.07
N MET A 19 -4.28 1.75 11.44
CA MET A 19 -3.80 2.25 12.72
C MET A 19 -4.58 1.63 13.89
N ARG A 20 -5.91 1.54 13.78
CA ARG A 20 -6.73 0.91 14.82
C ARG A 20 -6.37 -0.56 15.01
N LEU A 21 -6.18 -1.31 13.93
CA LEU A 21 -5.78 -2.72 13.99
C LEU A 21 -4.42 -2.90 14.68
N LEU A 22 -3.45 -2.03 14.40
CA LEU A 22 -2.15 -2.06 15.06
C LEU A 22 -2.27 -1.75 16.55
N HIS A 23 -3.05 -0.73 16.91
CA HIS A 23 -3.32 -0.37 18.30
C HIS A 23 -3.91 -1.55 19.07
N GLU A 24 -4.95 -2.19 18.54
CA GLU A 24 -5.54 -3.38 19.19
C GLU A 24 -4.55 -4.54 19.31
N ALA A 25 -3.65 -4.71 18.34
CA ALA A 25 -2.61 -5.75 18.39
C ALA A 25 -1.62 -5.51 19.54
N GLU A 26 -1.30 -4.25 19.84
CA GLU A 26 -0.40 -3.88 20.94
C GLU A 26 -1.04 -4.10 22.32
N HIS A 27 -2.37 -4.09 22.40
CA HIS A 27 -3.14 -4.16 23.65
C HIS A 27 -3.77 -5.53 23.92
N THR A 28 -3.49 -6.53 23.08
CA THR A 28 -3.97 -7.90 23.31
C THR A 28 -2.87 -8.81 23.85
N ASP A 29 -3.24 -9.67 24.80
CA ASP A 29 -2.39 -10.72 25.35
C ASP A 29 -2.48 -12.04 24.56
N ASP A 30 -3.52 -12.18 23.72
CA ASP A 30 -3.67 -13.34 22.86
C ASP A 30 -2.70 -13.25 21.67
N ASN A 31 -1.68 -14.10 21.69
CA ASN A 31 -0.65 -14.17 20.66
C ASN A 31 -1.19 -14.52 19.26
N PHE A 32 -2.23 -15.34 19.17
CA PHE A 32 -2.85 -15.67 17.89
C PHE A 32 -3.59 -14.45 17.35
N LEU A 33 -4.44 -13.83 18.16
CA LEU A 33 -5.17 -12.62 17.79
C LEU A 33 -4.21 -11.47 17.43
N LYS A 34 -3.13 -11.27 18.21
CA LYS A 34 -2.06 -10.31 17.92
C LYS A 34 -1.51 -10.48 16.51
N ARG A 35 -1.16 -11.71 16.11
CA ARG A 35 -0.66 -12.01 14.76
C ARG A 35 -1.70 -11.69 13.69
N CYS A 36 -2.96 -12.07 13.90
CA CYS A 36 -4.05 -11.75 12.98
C CYS A 36 -4.24 -10.23 12.80
N LEU A 37 -4.21 -9.47 13.89
CA LEU A 37 -4.35 -8.02 13.87
C LEU A 37 -3.18 -7.32 13.19
N VAL A 38 -1.94 -7.73 13.48
CA VAL A 38 -0.73 -7.21 12.80
C VAL A 38 -0.80 -7.47 11.30
N THR A 39 -1.08 -8.71 10.89
CA THR A 39 -1.20 -9.04 9.46
C THR A 39 -2.30 -8.23 8.79
N SER A 40 -3.45 -8.09 9.45
CA SER A 40 -4.57 -7.28 8.94
C SER A 40 -4.20 -5.80 8.81
N SER A 41 -3.45 -5.25 9.78
CA SER A 41 -2.96 -3.88 9.73
C SER A 41 -2.01 -3.64 8.56
N ILE A 42 -1.07 -4.57 8.32
CA ILE A 42 -0.14 -4.52 7.19
C ILE A 42 -0.92 -4.54 5.86
N LEU A 43 -1.83 -5.50 5.69
CA LEU A 43 -2.65 -5.62 4.47
C LEU A 43 -3.49 -4.37 4.24
N THR A 44 -4.12 -3.84 5.29
CA THR A 44 -4.94 -2.62 5.20
C THR A 44 -4.09 -1.40 4.85
N SER A 45 -2.87 -1.30 5.37
CA SER A 45 -1.93 -0.22 5.05
C SER A 45 -1.50 -0.25 3.57
N ILE A 46 -1.25 -1.45 3.03
CA ILE A 46 -0.98 -1.59 1.59
C ILE A 46 -2.19 -1.18 0.76
N TYR A 47 -3.38 -1.65 1.11
CA TYR A 47 -4.58 -1.29 0.36
C TYR A 47 -4.87 0.22 0.39
N CYS A 48 -4.60 0.86 1.53
CA CYS A 48 -4.65 2.31 1.68
C CYS A 48 -3.68 3.01 0.72
N LEU A 49 -2.42 2.57 0.69
CA LEU A 49 -1.40 3.15 -0.19
C LEU A 49 -1.70 2.90 -1.67
N GLU A 50 -2.27 1.74 -2.02
CA GLU A 50 -2.73 1.43 -3.38
C GLU A 50 -3.84 2.41 -3.80
N ALA A 51 -4.83 2.65 -2.93
CA ALA A 51 -5.89 3.63 -3.19
C ALA A 51 -5.35 5.04 -3.41
N ALA A 52 -4.37 5.48 -2.62
CA ALA A 52 -3.69 6.77 -2.84
C ALA A 52 -2.92 6.79 -4.18
N SER A 53 -2.18 5.72 -4.47
CA SER A 53 -1.37 5.60 -5.68
C SER A 53 -2.22 5.56 -6.96
N ASN A 54 -3.43 5.01 -6.90
CA ASN A 54 -4.35 5.02 -8.03
C ASN A 54 -4.98 6.40 -8.22
N SER A 55 -5.44 7.04 -7.15
CA SER A 55 -6.01 8.38 -7.25
C SER A 55 -4.99 9.43 -7.71
N ILE A 56 -3.71 9.28 -7.36
CA ILE A 56 -2.70 10.25 -7.78
C ILE A 56 -2.35 10.12 -9.28
N LEU A 57 -2.58 8.95 -9.91
CA LEU A 57 -2.44 8.81 -11.36
C LEU A 57 -3.45 9.67 -12.14
N GLU A 58 -4.59 10.03 -11.54
CA GLU A 58 -5.54 10.98 -12.14
C GLU A 58 -4.95 12.38 -12.33
N ALA A 59 -3.82 12.70 -11.67
CA ALA A 59 -3.10 13.95 -11.83
C ALA A 59 -2.19 13.98 -13.08
N LEU A 60 -2.08 12.88 -13.81
CA LEU A 60 -1.36 12.82 -15.09
C LEU A 60 -2.27 13.26 -16.23
N ASP A 61 -1.74 14.05 -17.15
CA ASP A 61 -2.47 14.43 -18.38
C ASP A 61 -2.70 13.22 -19.30
N GLU A 62 -1.75 12.28 -19.30
CA GLU A 62 -1.84 11.03 -20.06
C GLU A 62 -2.54 9.94 -19.26
N LYS A 63 -3.45 9.21 -19.92
CA LYS A 63 -4.09 8.04 -19.31
C LYS A 63 -3.10 6.89 -19.23
N VAL A 64 -2.60 6.64 -18.03
CA VAL A 64 -1.73 5.51 -17.72
C VAL A 64 -2.56 4.35 -17.16
N SER A 65 -2.27 3.12 -17.60
CA SER A 65 -2.90 1.91 -17.06
C SER A 65 -2.38 1.64 -15.65
N GLU A 66 -3.28 1.58 -14.66
CA GLU A 66 -2.92 1.26 -13.27
C GLU A 66 -2.25 -0.11 -13.10
N LYS A 67 -2.40 -1.02 -14.06
CA LYS A 67 -1.88 -2.40 -14.01
C LYS A 67 -0.39 -2.47 -14.37
N ASP A 68 0.12 -1.44 -15.02
CA ASP A 68 1.45 -1.46 -15.63
C ASP A 68 2.53 -1.03 -14.62
N TYR A 69 2.12 -0.51 -13.47
CA TYR A 69 3.00 0.07 -12.46
C TYR A 69 2.73 -0.52 -11.08
N HIS A 70 3.79 -0.79 -10.34
CA HIS A 70 3.71 -1.11 -8.92
C HIS A 70 3.50 0.15 -8.08
N LEU A 71 3.06 -0.04 -6.83
CA LEU A 71 2.66 1.04 -5.91
C LEU A 71 3.66 2.22 -5.84
N LEU A 72 4.94 1.94 -5.59
CA LEU A 72 5.97 2.98 -5.48
C LEU A 72 6.31 3.62 -6.83
N GLU A 73 6.19 2.87 -7.93
CA GLU A 73 6.43 3.36 -9.28
C GLU A 73 5.34 4.35 -9.71
N LYS A 74 4.10 4.15 -9.28
CA LYS A 74 3.01 5.11 -9.50
C LYS A 74 3.31 6.46 -8.87
N PHE A 75 3.79 6.47 -7.62
CA PHE A 75 4.21 7.72 -6.96
C PHE A 75 5.43 8.35 -7.66
N GLU A 76 6.42 7.53 -8.05
CA GLU A 76 7.61 8.02 -8.76
C GLU A 76 7.25 8.62 -10.12
N LEU A 77 6.32 8.00 -10.85
CA LEU A 77 5.83 8.48 -12.14
C LEU A 77 5.18 9.86 -12.02
N VAL A 78 4.28 10.05 -11.06
CA VAL A 78 3.61 11.35 -10.88
C VAL A 78 4.58 12.44 -10.44
N LEU A 79 5.52 12.12 -9.53
CA LEU A 79 6.53 13.07 -9.09
C LEU A 79 7.42 13.52 -10.26
N LEU A 80 7.87 12.57 -11.08
CA LEU A 80 8.69 12.84 -12.25
C LEU A 80 7.94 13.72 -13.24
N ASN A 81 6.68 13.40 -13.56
CA ASN A 81 5.90 14.15 -14.54
C ASN A 81 5.60 15.60 -14.11
N ASN A 82 5.46 15.87 -12.82
CA ASN A 82 5.08 17.20 -12.32
C ASN A 82 6.27 18.07 -11.90
N THR A 83 7.43 17.47 -11.63
CA THR A 83 8.56 18.20 -11.01
C THR A 83 9.93 17.85 -11.56
N ASP A 84 10.02 16.92 -12.52
CA ASP A 84 11.27 16.33 -13.02
C ASP A 84 12.15 15.66 -11.94
N ASN A 85 11.60 15.43 -10.73
CA ASN A 85 12.31 14.78 -9.63
C ASN A 85 11.97 13.29 -9.52
N LYS A 86 12.83 12.55 -8.82
CA LYS A 86 12.62 11.15 -8.47
C LYS A 86 12.52 11.00 -6.97
N ILE A 87 11.83 9.94 -6.52
CA ILE A 87 11.76 9.63 -5.11
C ILE A 87 13.16 9.19 -4.65
N ASP A 88 13.65 9.79 -3.57
CA ASP A 88 14.88 9.33 -2.93
C ASP A 88 14.66 7.93 -2.35
N LYS A 89 15.22 6.92 -3.02
CA LYS A 89 15.10 5.53 -2.60
C LYS A 89 15.86 5.25 -1.31
N GLY A 90 16.75 6.13 -0.86
CA GLY A 90 17.47 6.01 0.40
C GLY A 90 16.68 6.51 1.61
N CYS A 91 15.61 7.30 1.41
CA CYS A 91 14.90 7.91 2.51
C CYS A 91 14.13 6.88 3.36
N LYS A 92 13.90 7.25 4.62
CA LYS A 92 13.25 6.39 5.62
C LYS A 92 11.85 5.97 5.18
N GLU A 93 11.11 6.90 4.58
CA GLU A 93 9.72 6.73 4.15
C GLU A 93 9.64 5.69 3.03
N TYR A 94 10.49 5.82 2.00
CA TYR A 94 10.57 4.86 0.90
C TYR A 94 10.92 3.46 1.42
N GLN A 95 11.92 3.36 2.28
CA GLN A 95 12.34 2.08 2.86
C GLN A 95 11.24 1.47 3.74
N SER A 96 10.48 2.28 4.47
CA SER A 96 9.36 1.83 5.30
C SER A 96 8.24 1.25 4.44
N VAL A 97 7.84 1.94 3.37
CA VAL A 97 6.82 1.44 2.43
C VAL A 97 7.31 0.18 1.71
N LYS A 98 8.57 0.17 1.26
CA LYS A 98 9.19 -1.02 0.65
C LYS A 98 9.15 -2.23 1.60
N ARG A 99 9.42 -2.01 2.89
CA ARG A 99 9.34 -3.07 3.91
C ARG A 99 7.91 -3.56 4.12
N LEU A 100 6.91 -2.67 4.13
CA LEU A 100 5.50 -3.08 4.21
C LEU A 100 5.09 -3.95 3.01
N ILE A 101 5.51 -3.59 1.79
CA ILE A 101 5.25 -4.39 0.58
C ILE A 101 5.88 -5.77 0.72
N GLN A 102 7.11 -5.84 1.21
CA GLN A 102 7.80 -7.10 1.46
C GLN A 102 7.06 -7.97 2.48
N LEU A 103 6.64 -7.39 3.62
CA LEU A 103 5.88 -8.10 4.65
C LEU A 103 4.56 -8.64 4.12
N ARG A 104 3.85 -7.85 3.29
CA ARG A 104 2.67 -8.32 2.58
C ARG A 104 3.00 -9.53 1.71
N ASN A 105 4.04 -9.45 0.88
CA ASN A 105 4.43 -10.53 -0.03
C ASN A 105 4.80 -11.80 0.73
N GLU A 106 5.51 -11.68 1.85
CA GLU A 106 5.84 -12.81 2.75
C GLU A 106 4.59 -13.44 3.38
N SER A 107 3.54 -12.64 3.62
CA SER A 107 2.27 -13.12 4.21
C SER A 107 1.33 -13.78 3.22
N VAL A 108 1.35 -13.36 1.94
CA VAL A 108 0.39 -13.85 0.91
C VAL A 108 1.01 -14.84 -0.08
N HIS A 109 2.34 -14.83 -0.25
CA HIS A 109 3.05 -15.75 -1.11
C HIS A 109 3.91 -16.68 -0.25
N SER A 110 3.31 -17.79 0.19
CA SER A 110 4.04 -18.85 0.89
C SER A 110 5.18 -19.38 0.02
N LYS A 111 6.42 -19.24 0.49
CA LYS A 111 7.57 -19.90 -0.14
C LYS A 111 7.47 -21.40 0.13
N VAL A 112 7.20 -22.18 -0.91
CA VAL A 112 7.31 -23.64 -0.83
C VAL A 112 8.79 -23.98 -0.79
N TYR A 113 9.31 -24.30 0.39
CA TYR A 113 10.65 -24.86 0.52
C TYR A 113 10.58 -26.33 0.12
N SER A 114 11.02 -26.67 -1.10
CA SER A 114 11.23 -28.08 -1.44
C SER A 114 12.43 -28.58 -0.63
N LYS A 115 12.22 -29.52 0.30
CA LYS A 115 13.34 -30.26 0.89
C LYS A 115 14.05 -31.00 -0.26
N LYS A 116 15.30 -30.64 -0.53
CA LYS A 116 16.22 -31.51 -1.28
C LYS A 116 16.75 -32.59 -0.35
#